data_AF-A0A819F5W1-F1
#
_entry.id   AF-A0A819F5W1-F1
#
_cell.length_a   1.000
_cell.length_b   1.000
_cell.length_c   1.000
_cell.angle_alpha   90.00
_cell.angle_beta   90.00
_cell.angle_gamma   90.00
#
_symmetry.space_group_name_H-M   'P 1'
#
loop_
_entity.id
_entity.type
_entity.pdbx_description
1 polymer ?
#
loop_
_entity_poly.entity_id
_entity_poly.type
_entity_poly.pdbx_seq_one_letter_code
_entity_poly.pdbx_strand_id
1 'polypeptide(L)'
;MDSKSTSSTDATIVCAWIDESYNAREEIISRIAEVKEQVPAIVLTLDKRMNRSELLEITRSCNSQVVRTVMSFLNHLTIITNISNLPQTYLPLDMNDNEIFQLLPHLLAEGLKFSLRPSALMAIFCILSNNKLPENNAYAFSKICVKVPQFFTENENLFFRKLYTLGGLKLNASTRIIVKQPFIPTVRQIHHDTKIQCQTCNIIRSTTLFPDVGKSCCALCLPCYDLKHTPEPCEAPFSHLVQCTTCTCLYAIVQYRQLFSTPKCHYCRNLSESAPYRRCIECQNKYVHNDSTEPIPSNGEEYKFVCAECQHSTVSKTIVDIPVSIGTLFDENKIQLYKYLNINVNDDINIFSTEWSLF
;
A
#
# COMPACT_ATOMS: atom_id res chain seq x y z
N MET A 1 38.81 25.29 -59.01
CA MET A 1 38.63 23.99 -58.33
C MET A 1 39.31 24.15 -56.98
N ASP A 2 38.62 23.77 -55.90
CA ASP A 2 39.07 23.66 -54.49
C ASP A 2 38.17 24.44 -53.52
N SER A 3 37.02 23.87 -53.17
CA SER A 3 36.20 24.34 -52.03
C SER A 3 35.12 23.35 -51.59
N LYS A 4 35.38 22.03 -51.57
CA LYS A 4 34.37 21.05 -51.10
C LYS A 4 34.86 19.91 -50.19
N SER A 5 36.12 19.86 -49.76
CA SER A 5 36.62 18.77 -48.90
C SER A 5 36.72 19.09 -47.40
N THR A 6 36.49 20.34 -46.96
CA THR A 6 36.73 20.76 -45.57
C THR A 6 35.55 20.55 -44.61
N SER A 7 34.28 20.54 -45.08
CA SER A 7 33.13 20.55 -44.15
C SER A 7 32.86 19.22 -43.42
N SER A 8 33.31 18.08 -43.97
CA SER A 8 33.10 16.74 -43.37
C SER A 8 34.07 16.48 -42.22
N THR A 9 35.33 16.90 -42.39
CA THR A 9 36.40 16.73 -41.40
C THR A 9 36.15 17.61 -40.18
N ASP A 10 35.73 18.86 -40.39
CA ASP A 10 35.43 19.80 -39.31
C ASP A 10 34.24 19.34 -38.47
N ALA A 11 33.18 18.82 -39.11
CA ALA A 11 32.03 18.25 -38.40
C ALA A 11 32.42 17.03 -37.55
N THR A 12 33.33 16.18 -38.05
CA THR A 12 33.82 15.00 -37.33
C THR A 12 34.65 15.41 -36.10
N ILE A 13 35.51 16.43 -36.25
CA ILE A 13 36.31 16.98 -35.14
C ILE A 13 35.41 17.57 -34.06
N VAL A 14 34.38 18.34 -34.44
CA VAL A 14 33.43 18.93 -33.49
C VAL A 14 32.63 17.85 -32.76
N CYS A 15 32.16 16.80 -33.45
CA CYS A 15 31.48 15.68 -32.82
C CYS A 15 32.39 14.96 -31.81
N ALA A 16 33.64 14.68 -32.17
CA ALA A 16 34.61 14.07 -31.26
C ALA A 16 34.89 14.94 -30.03
N TRP A 17 35.00 16.25 -30.22
CA TRP A 17 35.19 17.20 -29.11
C TRP A 17 33.98 17.27 -28.18
N ILE A 18 32.75 17.27 -28.72
CA ILE A 18 31.52 17.21 -27.92
C ILE A 18 31.48 15.91 -27.11
N ASP A 19 31.79 14.78 -27.76
CA ASP A 19 31.80 13.47 -27.10
C ASP A 19 32.83 13.40 -25.95
N GLU A 20 34.01 13.98 -26.13
CA GLU A 20 35.05 14.07 -25.09
C GLU A 20 34.64 15.02 -23.95
N SER A 21 33.92 16.11 -24.27
CA SER A 21 33.42 17.06 -23.26
C SER A 21 32.42 16.44 -22.28
N TYR A 22 31.77 15.34 -22.65
CA TYR A 22 30.88 14.56 -21.78
C TYR A 22 31.56 13.33 -21.15
N ASN A 23 32.85 13.11 -21.40
CA ASN A 23 33.61 11.99 -20.86
C ASN A 23 34.20 12.32 -19.48
N ALA A 24 33.46 11.98 -18.43
CA ALA A 24 33.89 12.13 -17.04
C ALA A 24 34.60 10.87 -16.49
N ARG A 25 35.13 9.97 -17.33
CA ARG A 25 35.64 8.65 -16.91
C ARG A 25 36.64 8.72 -15.76
N GLU A 26 37.62 9.61 -15.82
CA GLU A 26 38.64 9.73 -14.77
C GLU A 26 38.04 10.17 -13.43
N GLU A 27 37.11 11.13 -13.46
CA GLU A 27 36.38 11.59 -12.28
C GLU A 27 35.58 10.44 -11.64
N ILE A 28 34.89 9.65 -12.47
CA ILE A 28 34.07 8.52 -12.02
C ILE A 28 34.95 7.45 -11.35
N ILE A 29 36.07 7.08 -11.98
CA ILE A 29 36.99 6.08 -11.44
C ILE A 29 37.58 6.55 -10.11
N SER A 30 37.99 7.83 -10.03
CA SER A 30 38.47 8.42 -8.77
C SER A 30 37.42 8.33 -7.68
N ARG A 31 36.16 8.64 -7.99
CA ARG A 31 35.08 8.60 -7.01
C ARG A 31 34.75 7.19 -6.53
N ILE A 32 34.80 6.20 -7.42
CA ILE A 32 34.62 4.78 -7.06
C ILE A 32 35.76 4.31 -6.14
N ALA A 33 37.00 4.71 -6.43
CA ALA A 33 38.17 4.33 -5.63
C ALA A 33 38.14 4.90 -4.19
N GLU A 34 37.44 6.01 -3.96
CA GLU A 34 37.26 6.60 -2.62
C GLU A 34 36.28 5.85 -1.72
N VAL A 35 35.48 4.92 -2.28
CA VAL A 35 34.48 4.16 -1.52
C VAL A 35 35.16 3.09 -0.67
N LYS A 36 34.75 2.97 0.60
CA LYS A 36 35.38 2.04 1.56
C LYS A 36 35.13 0.59 1.18
N GLU A 37 33.87 0.25 0.93
CA GLU A 37 33.47 -1.11 0.54
C GLU A 37 33.15 -1.15 -0.95
N GLN A 38 34.02 -1.83 -1.70
CA GLN A 38 33.87 -1.97 -3.16
C GLN A 38 32.81 -3.00 -3.56
N VAL A 39 32.38 -3.86 -2.62
CA VAL A 39 31.27 -4.80 -2.77
C VAL A 39 30.35 -4.70 -1.56
N PRO A 40 29.03 -4.92 -1.70
CA PRO A 40 28.34 -5.32 -2.93
C PRO A 40 28.28 -4.21 -3.99
N ALA A 41 28.40 -4.58 -5.27
CA ALA A 41 28.45 -3.63 -6.39
C ALA A 41 27.43 -3.94 -7.48
N ILE A 42 26.89 -2.88 -8.09
CA ILE A 42 26.04 -2.94 -9.27
C ILE A 42 26.93 -3.12 -10.50
N VAL A 43 26.57 -4.10 -11.33
CA VAL A 43 27.24 -4.37 -12.60
C VAL A 43 26.23 -4.60 -13.71
N LEU A 44 26.61 -4.22 -14.93
CA LEU A 44 25.88 -4.59 -16.14
C LEU A 44 26.47 -5.90 -16.68
N THR A 45 25.65 -6.95 -16.72
CA THR A 45 26.09 -8.30 -17.17
C THR A 45 26.16 -8.46 -18.68
N LEU A 46 25.57 -7.54 -19.44
CA LEU A 46 25.68 -7.53 -20.89
C LEU A 46 27.07 -7.04 -21.30
N ASP A 47 27.65 -7.63 -22.35
CA ASP A 47 28.88 -7.12 -22.98
C ASP A 47 28.61 -5.90 -23.88
N LYS A 48 27.36 -5.75 -24.33
CA LYS A 48 26.95 -4.60 -25.16
C LYS A 48 26.96 -3.32 -24.32
N ARG A 49 27.42 -2.23 -24.94
CA ARG A 49 27.31 -0.85 -24.42
C ARG A 49 26.54 0.01 -25.40
N MET A 50 26.01 1.11 -24.90
CA MET A 50 25.29 2.11 -25.67
C MET A 50 26.23 3.27 -26.01
N ASN A 51 25.96 3.97 -27.10
CA ASN A 51 26.72 5.18 -27.41
C ASN A 51 26.35 6.31 -26.44
N ARG A 52 27.31 7.17 -26.07
CA ARG A 52 27.06 8.30 -25.17
C ARG A 52 26.01 9.25 -25.74
N SER A 53 26.08 9.54 -27.04
CA SER A 53 25.12 10.39 -27.76
C SER A 53 23.70 9.83 -27.72
N GLU A 54 23.53 8.51 -27.91
CA GLU A 54 22.25 7.80 -27.80
C GLU A 54 21.69 7.90 -26.38
N LEU A 55 22.51 7.63 -25.36
CA LEU A 55 22.06 7.70 -23.96
C LEU A 55 21.71 9.13 -23.53
N LEU A 56 22.47 10.13 -24.01
CA LEU A 56 22.15 11.54 -23.80
C LEU A 56 20.85 11.97 -24.48
N GLU A 57 20.42 11.29 -25.53
CA GLU A 57 19.16 11.60 -26.23
C GLU A 57 17.94 11.45 -25.31
N ILE A 58 18.00 10.54 -24.33
CA ILE A 58 16.97 10.39 -23.29
C ILE A 58 16.74 11.72 -22.58
N THR A 59 17.81 12.43 -22.26
CA THR A 59 17.75 13.68 -21.49
C THR A 59 17.18 14.84 -22.31
N ARG A 60 17.18 14.72 -23.64
CA ARG A 60 16.78 15.77 -24.58
C ARG A 60 15.37 15.58 -25.13
N SER A 61 15.02 14.36 -25.53
CA SER A 61 13.78 14.09 -26.28
C SER A 61 12.95 12.93 -25.72
N CYS A 62 13.44 12.21 -24.70
CA CYS A 62 12.80 10.99 -24.18
C CYS A 62 12.35 10.04 -25.30
N ASN A 63 13.18 9.87 -26.33
CA ASN A 63 12.88 9.05 -27.50
C ASN A 63 12.47 7.63 -27.06
N SER A 64 11.27 7.20 -27.45
CA SER A 64 10.67 5.95 -26.97
C SER A 64 11.51 4.71 -27.31
N GLN A 65 12.25 4.73 -28.42
CA GLN A 65 13.13 3.63 -28.80
C GLN A 65 14.39 3.57 -27.91
N VAL A 66 14.96 4.73 -27.58
CA VAL A 66 16.10 4.83 -26.68
C VAL A 66 15.68 4.41 -25.27
N VAL A 67 14.53 4.90 -24.79
CA VAL A 67 13.96 4.51 -23.48
C VAL A 67 13.78 2.99 -23.39
N ARG A 68 13.18 2.35 -24.40
CA ARG A 68 13.05 0.87 -24.44
C ARG A 68 14.39 0.16 -24.38
N THR A 69 15.39 0.68 -25.09
CA THR A 69 16.75 0.13 -25.09
C THR A 69 17.35 0.23 -23.69
N VAL A 70 17.25 1.38 -23.04
CA VAL A 70 17.75 1.57 -21.67
C VAL A 70 17.06 0.66 -20.69
N MET A 71 15.73 0.59 -20.73
CA MET A 71 14.95 -0.33 -19.91
C MET A 71 15.38 -1.78 -20.09
N SER A 72 15.69 -2.20 -21.33
CA SER A 72 16.23 -3.52 -21.62
C SER A 72 17.59 -3.74 -20.94
N PHE A 73 18.52 -2.78 -21.05
CA PHE A 73 19.82 -2.87 -20.36
C PHE A 73 19.68 -2.90 -18.83
N LEU A 74 18.77 -2.10 -18.26
CA LEU A 74 18.55 -2.04 -16.81
C LEU A 74 18.09 -3.39 -16.23
N ASN A 75 17.35 -4.20 -17.00
CA ASN A 75 16.97 -5.55 -16.59
C ASN A 75 18.17 -6.50 -16.42
N HIS A 76 19.33 -6.16 -16.98
CA HIS A 76 20.58 -6.93 -16.88
C HIS A 76 21.53 -6.40 -15.80
N LEU A 77 21.09 -5.42 -15.00
CA LEU A 77 21.82 -5.01 -13.81
C LEU A 77 21.71 -6.09 -12.73
N THR A 78 22.86 -6.45 -12.17
CA THR A 78 22.95 -7.43 -11.08
C THR A 78 23.87 -6.92 -9.98
N ILE A 79 23.76 -7.52 -8.80
CA ILE A 79 24.60 -7.21 -7.66
C ILE A 79 25.62 -8.32 -7.49
N ILE A 80 26.90 -7.95 -7.47
CA ILE A 80 28.01 -8.86 -7.16
C ILE A 80 28.49 -8.57 -5.75
N THR A 81 28.55 -9.60 -4.92
CA THR A 81 29.02 -9.53 -3.53
C THR A 81 30.48 -9.97 -3.36
N ASN A 82 31.09 -10.56 -4.39
CA ASN A 82 32.44 -11.09 -4.35
C ASN A 82 33.39 -10.25 -5.22
N ILE A 83 34.46 -9.73 -4.60
CA ILE A 83 35.49 -8.92 -5.26
C ILE A 83 36.14 -9.64 -6.45
N SER A 84 36.31 -10.97 -6.40
CA SER A 84 36.96 -11.72 -7.48
C SER A 84 36.19 -11.71 -8.80
N ASN A 85 34.88 -11.44 -8.76
CA ASN A 85 34.00 -11.43 -9.94
C ASN A 85 33.72 -10.00 -10.45
N LEU A 86 34.43 -9.00 -9.92
CA LEU A 86 34.16 -7.60 -10.23
C LEU A 86 34.68 -7.26 -11.65
N PRO A 87 33.81 -6.81 -12.57
CA PRO A 87 34.22 -6.38 -13.90
C PRO A 87 34.96 -5.04 -13.85
N GLN A 88 35.52 -4.61 -14.98
CA GLN A 88 36.20 -3.31 -15.09
C GLN A 88 35.27 -2.12 -14.82
N THR A 89 33.97 -2.27 -15.11
CA THR A 89 32.95 -1.22 -14.97
C THR A 89 31.91 -1.66 -13.96
N TYR A 90 31.90 -1.05 -12.78
CA TYR A 90 31.01 -1.37 -11.67
C TYR A 90 30.70 -0.12 -10.84
N LEU A 91 29.69 -0.19 -9.98
CA LEU A 91 29.36 0.85 -9.00
C LEU A 91 29.14 0.24 -7.62
N PRO A 92 29.96 0.57 -6.61
CA PRO A 92 29.73 0.10 -5.24
C PRO A 92 28.39 0.60 -4.67
N LEU A 93 27.71 -0.25 -3.90
CA LEU A 93 26.47 0.13 -3.21
C LEU A 93 26.71 0.96 -1.94
N ASP A 94 27.93 0.97 -1.40
CA ASP A 94 28.33 1.82 -0.25
C ASP A 94 28.52 3.30 -0.65
N MET A 95 28.25 3.65 -1.91
CA MET A 95 28.20 5.04 -2.37
C MET A 95 26.96 5.77 -1.84
N ASN A 96 27.02 7.10 -1.84
CA ASN A 96 25.83 7.90 -1.57
C ASN A 96 24.77 7.65 -2.65
N ASP A 97 23.51 7.48 -2.25
CA ASP A 97 22.37 7.25 -3.15
C ASP A 97 22.30 8.25 -4.31
N ASN A 98 22.61 9.53 -4.03
CA ASN A 98 22.68 10.57 -5.05
C ASN A 98 23.71 10.26 -6.15
N GLU A 99 24.86 9.73 -5.75
CA GLU A 99 25.99 9.47 -6.65
C GLU A 99 25.75 8.20 -7.45
N ILE A 100 25.13 7.16 -6.84
CA ILE A 100 24.80 5.92 -7.55
C ILE A 100 24.02 6.21 -8.83
N PHE A 101 22.96 7.03 -8.77
CA PHE A 101 22.14 7.33 -9.95
C PHE A 101 22.79 8.32 -10.93
N GLN A 102 23.66 9.21 -10.44
CA GLN A 102 24.46 10.09 -11.31
C GLN A 102 25.48 9.30 -12.12
N LEU A 103 26.03 8.24 -11.53
CA LEU A 103 27.06 7.40 -12.11
C LEU A 103 26.50 6.16 -12.80
N LEU A 104 25.25 5.75 -12.54
CA LEU A 104 24.61 4.62 -13.20
C LEU A 104 24.73 4.62 -14.74
N PRO A 105 24.61 5.76 -15.45
CA PRO A 105 24.83 5.84 -16.89
C PRO A 105 26.20 5.34 -17.34
N HIS A 106 27.23 5.43 -16.49
CA HIS A 106 28.57 4.91 -16.75
C HIS A 106 28.57 3.40 -17.05
N LEU A 107 27.66 2.64 -16.42
CA LEU A 107 27.52 1.21 -16.69
C LEU A 107 26.94 0.95 -18.08
N LEU A 108 26.10 1.85 -18.59
CA LEU A 108 25.43 1.75 -19.90
C LEU A 108 26.30 2.29 -21.03
N ALA A 109 26.94 3.44 -20.80
CA ALA A 109 27.87 4.13 -21.70
C ALA A 109 29.03 4.70 -20.89
N GLU A 110 30.24 4.18 -21.11
CA GLU A 110 31.41 4.55 -20.32
C GLU A 110 31.73 6.05 -20.39
N GLY A 111 32.14 6.59 -19.25
CA GLY A 111 32.47 7.99 -19.06
C GLY A 111 31.26 8.91 -18.85
N LEU A 112 30.02 8.42 -18.98
CA LEU A 112 28.86 9.30 -18.83
C LEU A 112 28.50 9.52 -17.36
N LYS A 113 28.37 10.80 -16.99
CA LYS A 113 27.86 11.26 -15.69
C LYS A 113 26.64 12.14 -15.90
N PHE A 114 25.56 11.87 -15.18
CA PHE A 114 24.34 12.64 -15.27
C PHE A 114 24.25 13.74 -14.22
N SER A 115 23.60 14.84 -14.59
CA SER A 115 23.13 15.85 -13.63
C SER A 115 21.86 15.36 -12.92
N LEU A 116 21.38 16.11 -11.94
CA LEU A 116 20.28 15.67 -11.06
C LEU A 116 19.02 15.21 -11.81
N ARG A 117 18.57 15.99 -12.80
CA ARG A 117 17.33 15.71 -13.55
C ARG A 117 17.44 14.45 -14.42
N PRO A 118 18.46 14.27 -15.28
CA PRO A 118 18.72 12.99 -15.97
C PRO A 118 18.91 11.79 -15.04
N SER A 119 19.57 11.98 -13.90
CA SER A 119 19.73 10.93 -12.89
C SER A 119 18.37 10.48 -12.33
N ALA A 120 17.43 11.41 -12.21
CA ALA A 120 16.06 11.11 -11.80
C ALA A 120 15.31 10.27 -12.82
N LEU A 121 15.47 10.57 -14.11
CA LEU A 121 14.90 9.73 -15.17
C LEU A 121 15.49 8.31 -15.11
N MET A 122 16.79 8.18 -14.85
CA MET A 122 17.40 6.86 -14.70
C MET A 122 16.88 6.08 -13.50
N ALA A 123 16.67 6.74 -12.37
CA ALA A 123 16.07 6.10 -11.20
C ALA A 123 14.62 5.66 -11.48
N ILE A 124 13.82 6.51 -12.14
CA ILE A 124 12.46 6.15 -12.59
C ILE A 124 12.52 4.91 -13.49
N PHE A 125 13.44 4.85 -14.45
CA PHE A 125 13.59 3.68 -15.32
C PHE A 125 14.04 2.45 -14.54
N CYS A 126 14.91 2.59 -13.53
CA CYS A 126 15.28 1.46 -12.67
C CYS A 126 14.07 0.90 -11.93
N ILE A 127 13.21 1.78 -11.39
CA ILE A 127 11.99 1.39 -10.69
C ILE A 127 10.98 0.72 -11.63
N LEU A 128 10.83 1.25 -12.85
CA LEU A 128 9.93 0.70 -13.86
C LEU A 128 10.46 -0.59 -14.47
N SER A 129 11.78 -0.79 -14.46
CA SER A 129 12.41 -2.00 -14.95
C SER A 129 12.28 -3.09 -13.90
N ASN A 130 12.08 -4.34 -14.32
CA ASN A 130 11.95 -5.48 -13.41
C ASN A 130 13.32 -5.94 -12.89
N ASN A 131 14.20 -4.99 -12.59
CA ASN A 131 15.59 -5.24 -12.24
C ASN A 131 15.74 -5.67 -10.78
N LYS A 132 16.86 -6.31 -10.46
CA LYS A 132 17.16 -6.82 -9.12
C LYS A 132 17.89 -5.80 -8.25
N LEU A 133 17.86 -4.52 -8.59
CA LEU A 133 18.47 -3.51 -7.73
C LEU A 133 17.72 -3.45 -6.39
N PRO A 134 18.40 -3.14 -5.28
CA PRO A 134 17.74 -3.09 -3.98
C PRO A 134 16.63 -2.04 -4.01
N GLU A 135 15.43 -2.42 -3.56
CA GLU A 135 14.29 -1.49 -3.40
C GLU A 135 14.67 -0.26 -2.53
N ASN A 136 15.69 -0.39 -1.68
CA ASN A 136 16.27 0.66 -0.86
C ASN A 136 16.75 1.87 -1.69
N ASN A 137 17.27 1.65 -2.90
CA ASN A 137 17.79 2.73 -3.74
C ASN A 137 16.66 3.56 -4.33
N ALA A 138 15.52 2.94 -4.66
CA ALA A 138 14.32 3.64 -5.12
C ALA A 138 13.72 4.53 -4.03
N TYR A 139 13.64 4.02 -2.79
CA TYR A 139 13.18 4.81 -1.65
C TYR A 139 14.12 5.97 -1.35
N ALA A 140 15.43 5.71 -1.25
CA ALA A 140 16.41 6.75 -0.95
C ALA A 140 16.42 7.85 -2.02
N PHE A 141 16.29 7.46 -3.29
CA PHE A 141 16.16 8.41 -4.39
C PHE A 141 14.85 9.22 -4.32
N SER A 142 13.71 8.56 -4.12
CA SER A 142 12.43 9.26 -3.97
C SER A 142 12.45 10.26 -2.81
N LYS A 143 13.18 9.95 -1.72
CA LYS A 143 13.44 10.86 -0.60
C LYS A 143 14.21 12.11 -1.04
N ILE A 144 15.19 11.97 -1.91
CA ILE A 144 15.93 13.10 -2.50
C ILE A 144 15.00 13.92 -3.38
N CYS A 145 14.25 13.30 -4.30
CA CYS A 145 13.31 13.99 -5.18
C CYS A 145 12.29 14.82 -4.42
N VAL A 146 11.72 14.26 -3.35
CA VAL A 146 10.76 14.95 -2.48
C VAL A 146 11.40 16.16 -1.76
N LYS A 147 12.72 16.15 -1.52
CA LYS A 147 13.46 17.28 -0.93
C LYS A 147 13.80 18.39 -1.91
N VAL A 148 13.79 18.12 -3.22
CA VAL A 148 14.18 19.09 -4.27
C VAL A 148 13.09 19.22 -5.34
N PRO A 149 11.85 19.56 -4.96
CA PRO A 149 10.70 19.53 -5.87
C PRO A 149 10.80 20.52 -7.04
N GLN A 150 11.64 21.56 -6.92
CA GLN A 150 11.82 22.61 -7.94
C GLN A 150 12.40 22.10 -9.26
N PHE A 151 13.01 20.93 -9.28
CA PHE A 151 13.58 20.34 -10.50
C PHE A 151 12.58 19.47 -11.28
N PHE A 152 11.38 19.30 -10.76
CA PHE A 152 10.35 18.39 -11.27
C PHE A 152 9.05 19.13 -11.55
N THR A 153 8.29 18.61 -12.52
CA THR A 153 6.91 19.01 -12.77
C THR A 153 6.01 18.61 -11.60
N GLU A 154 4.81 19.17 -11.53
CA GLU A 154 3.83 18.84 -10.49
C GLU A 154 3.46 17.34 -10.48
N ASN A 155 3.31 16.74 -11.67
CA ASN A 155 3.01 15.32 -11.83
C ASN A 155 4.16 14.42 -11.36
N GLU A 156 5.41 14.78 -11.69
CA GLU A 156 6.60 14.05 -11.23
C GLU A 156 6.76 14.16 -9.71
N ASN A 157 6.53 15.35 -9.14
CA ASN A 157 6.54 15.55 -7.69
C ASN A 157 5.49 14.69 -6.98
N LEU A 158 4.28 14.61 -7.54
CA LEU A 158 3.23 13.74 -7.01
C LEU A 158 3.65 12.27 -7.06
N PHE A 159 4.24 11.83 -8.17
CA PHE A 159 4.75 10.48 -8.34
C PHE A 159 5.83 10.14 -7.30
N PHE A 160 6.85 10.99 -7.13
CA PHE A 160 7.92 10.73 -6.16
C PHE A 160 7.44 10.73 -4.71
N ARG A 161 6.44 11.56 -4.35
CA ARG A 161 5.82 11.52 -3.02
C ARG A 161 5.12 10.19 -2.75
N LYS A 162 4.40 9.65 -3.74
CA LYS A 162 3.78 8.32 -3.64
C LYS A 162 4.84 7.24 -3.44
N LEU A 163 5.89 7.27 -4.27
CA LEU A 163 6.99 6.30 -4.22
C LEU A 163 7.75 6.34 -2.90
N TYR A 164 8.02 7.54 -2.39
CA TYR A 164 8.64 7.73 -1.07
C TYR A 164 7.78 7.18 0.06
N THR A 165 6.47 7.46 0.04
CA THR A 165 5.56 6.95 1.07
C THR A 165 5.49 5.43 1.05
N LEU A 166 5.35 4.82 -0.12
CA LEU A 166 5.30 3.37 -0.27
C LEU A 166 6.62 2.69 0.11
N GLY A 167 7.75 3.21 -0.36
CA GLY A 167 9.06 2.69 0.02
C GLY A 167 9.29 2.80 1.53
N GLY A 168 8.81 3.88 2.15
CA GLY A 168 8.86 4.04 3.61
C GLY A 168 8.01 3.00 4.35
N LEU A 169 6.81 2.70 3.86
CA LEU A 169 5.97 1.64 4.41
C LEU A 169 6.61 0.25 4.26
N LYS A 170 7.22 -0.03 3.10
CA LYS A 170 7.96 -1.28 2.85
C LYS A 170 9.16 -1.43 3.79
N LEU A 171 9.99 -0.40 3.93
CA LEU A 171 11.15 -0.42 4.84
C LEU A 171 10.76 -0.64 6.30
N ASN A 172 9.58 -0.17 6.69
CA ASN A 172 9.05 -0.32 8.04
C ASN A 172 8.07 -1.48 8.15
N ALA A 173 7.99 -2.39 7.17
CA ALA A 173 6.99 -3.46 7.17
C ALA A 173 7.06 -4.35 8.41
N SER A 174 8.28 -4.59 8.93
CA SER A 174 8.51 -5.37 10.14
C SER A 174 8.25 -4.60 11.44
N THR A 175 8.16 -3.27 11.37
CA THR A 175 7.86 -2.41 12.53
C THR A 175 6.49 -2.78 13.06
N ARG A 176 6.42 -3.06 14.37
CA ARG A 176 5.17 -3.41 15.04
C ARG A 176 4.56 -2.18 15.67
N ILE A 177 3.26 -2.02 15.45
CA ILE A 177 2.44 -1.03 16.12
C ILE A 177 1.34 -1.72 16.92
N ILE A 178 0.93 -1.10 18.01
CA ILE A 178 -0.19 -1.60 18.82
C ILE A 178 -1.47 -1.01 18.25
N VAL A 179 -2.32 -1.87 17.70
CA VAL A 179 -3.62 -1.51 17.15
C VAL A 179 -4.68 -1.80 18.18
N LYS A 180 -5.54 -0.82 18.46
CA LYS A 180 -6.73 -0.99 19.29
C LYS A 180 -7.85 -1.60 18.46
N GLN A 181 -8.09 -2.89 18.62
CA GLN A 181 -9.17 -3.59 17.92
C GLN A 181 -10.39 -3.74 18.85
N PRO A 182 -11.60 -3.35 18.39
CA PRO A 182 -12.83 -3.72 19.08
C PRO A 182 -12.94 -5.25 19.22
N PHE A 183 -13.52 -5.73 20.32
CA PHE A 183 -13.68 -7.16 20.53
C PHE A 183 -14.51 -7.79 19.40
N ILE A 184 -14.12 -8.99 18.98
CA ILE A 184 -14.86 -9.80 18.02
C ILE A 184 -15.46 -10.98 18.77
N PRO A 185 -16.80 -11.06 18.90
CA PRO A 185 -17.44 -12.14 19.64
C PRO A 185 -17.26 -13.48 18.91
N THR A 186 -16.97 -14.53 19.66
CA THR A 186 -16.98 -15.89 19.12
C THR A 186 -18.35 -16.52 19.33
N VAL A 187 -18.81 -17.34 18.37
CA VAL A 187 -20.16 -17.94 18.34
C VAL A 187 -20.55 -18.62 19.66
N ARG A 188 -19.59 -19.22 20.38
CA ARG A 188 -19.83 -19.98 21.62
C ARG A 188 -19.81 -19.12 22.87
N GLN A 189 -19.28 -17.90 22.80
CA GLN A 189 -19.26 -16.99 23.94
C GLN A 189 -20.60 -16.28 24.08
N ILE A 190 -20.90 -15.96 25.33
CA ILE A 190 -22.10 -15.25 25.75
C ILE A 190 -21.67 -13.83 26.13
N HIS A 191 -22.40 -12.83 25.65
CA HIS A 191 -22.08 -11.41 25.81
C HIS A 191 -23.28 -10.65 26.37
N HIS A 192 -23.01 -9.54 27.06
CA HIS A 192 -24.06 -8.63 27.51
C HIS A 192 -24.76 -8.03 26.28
N ASP A 193 -26.09 -7.99 26.31
CA ASP A 193 -26.89 -7.54 25.20
C ASP A 193 -28.07 -6.68 25.66
N THR A 194 -28.57 -5.84 24.76
CA THR A 194 -29.79 -5.08 24.97
C THR A 194 -30.95 -5.90 24.42
N LYS A 195 -31.85 -6.35 25.29
CA LYS A 195 -33.02 -7.13 24.89
C LYS A 195 -34.33 -6.39 25.16
N ILE A 196 -35.32 -6.65 24.31
CA ILE A 196 -36.69 -6.15 24.45
C ILE A 196 -37.69 -7.29 24.23
N GLN A 197 -38.88 -7.19 24.82
CA GLN A 197 -39.92 -8.20 24.65
C GLN A 197 -40.63 -8.04 23.30
N CYS A 198 -40.69 -9.12 22.51
CA CYS A 198 -41.49 -9.14 21.29
C CYS A 198 -42.98 -9.25 21.62
N GLN A 199 -43.82 -8.34 21.12
CA GLN A 199 -45.28 -8.37 21.36
C GLN A 199 -46.02 -9.48 20.60
N THR A 200 -45.40 -10.10 19.59
CA THR A 200 -46.04 -11.16 18.77
C THR A 200 -45.85 -12.56 19.32
N CYS A 201 -44.69 -12.87 19.91
CA CYS A 201 -44.40 -14.17 20.53
C CYS A 201 -44.18 -14.09 22.04
N ASN A 202 -44.16 -12.89 22.62
CA ASN A 202 -43.91 -12.62 24.05
C ASN A 202 -42.53 -13.07 24.56
N ILE A 203 -41.61 -13.47 23.68
CA ILE A 203 -40.24 -13.84 24.02
C ILE A 203 -39.36 -12.59 24.04
N ILE A 204 -38.49 -12.49 25.05
CA ILE A 204 -37.48 -11.42 25.17
C ILE A 204 -36.34 -11.71 24.19
N ARG A 205 -36.02 -10.77 23.30
CA ARG A 205 -35.06 -10.93 22.19
C ARG A 205 -34.07 -9.78 22.13
N SER A 206 -32.89 -10.03 21.56
CA SER A 206 -31.93 -8.96 21.23
C SER A 206 -32.55 -7.88 20.35
N THR A 207 -32.24 -6.62 20.60
CA THR A 207 -32.65 -5.49 19.76
C THR A 207 -32.12 -5.62 18.33
N THR A 208 -30.97 -6.27 18.12
CA THR A 208 -30.41 -6.48 16.77
C THR A 208 -31.25 -7.42 15.90
N LEU A 209 -32.20 -8.16 16.51
CA LEU A 209 -33.16 -9.03 15.82
C LEU A 209 -34.47 -8.32 15.49
N PHE A 210 -34.58 -7.01 15.69
CA PHE A 210 -35.76 -6.24 15.33
C PHE A 210 -35.54 -5.56 13.98
N PRO A 211 -36.32 -5.95 12.95
CA PRO A 211 -36.10 -5.49 11.58
C PRO A 211 -36.63 -4.09 11.33
N ASP A 212 -37.56 -3.53 12.11
CA ASP A 212 -38.05 -2.15 11.98
C ASP A 212 -38.36 -1.61 13.38
N VAL A 213 -37.82 -0.45 13.77
CA VAL A 213 -38.23 0.22 15.02
C VAL A 213 -39.58 0.87 14.81
N GLY A 214 -40.59 0.34 15.50
CA GLY A 214 -42.01 0.67 15.32
C GLY A 214 -42.89 -0.58 15.12
N LYS A 215 -42.28 -1.69 14.68
CA LYS A 215 -42.90 -3.02 14.79
C LYS A 215 -42.39 -3.69 16.05
N SER A 216 -43.30 -3.99 16.95
CA SER A 216 -43.03 -4.76 18.17
C SER A 216 -42.75 -6.25 17.92
N CYS A 217 -42.31 -6.59 16.71
CA CYS A 217 -42.23 -7.93 16.17
C CYS A 217 -40.77 -8.24 15.84
N CYS A 218 -40.20 -9.27 16.45
CA CYS A 218 -38.84 -9.70 16.16
C CYS A 218 -38.78 -10.38 14.77
N ALA A 219 -37.58 -10.45 14.19
CA ALA A 219 -37.36 -11.03 12.87
C ALA A 219 -37.83 -12.49 12.76
N LEU A 220 -37.78 -13.27 13.85
CA LEU A 220 -38.24 -14.67 13.86
C LEU A 220 -39.77 -14.82 13.79
N CYS A 221 -40.52 -13.74 14.02
CA CYS A 221 -41.97 -13.70 13.89
C CYS A 221 -42.43 -13.18 12.51
N LEU A 222 -41.51 -12.78 11.63
CA LEU A 222 -41.89 -12.34 10.29
C LEU A 222 -42.44 -13.54 9.50
N PRO A 223 -43.44 -13.35 8.62
CA PRO A 223 -44.06 -14.44 7.86
C PRO A 223 -43.09 -15.26 6.99
N CYS A 224 -41.95 -14.68 6.63
CA CYS A 224 -40.90 -15.35 5.87
C CYS A 224 -40.06 -16.34 6.69
N TYR A 225 -40.27 -16.42 8.01
CA TYR A 225 -39.55 -17.32 8.91
C TYR A 225 -40.51 -18.13 9.78
N ASP A 226 -40.42 -19.45 9.72
CA ASP A 226 -41.17 -20.36 10.62
C ASP A 226 -40.36 -20.66 11.89
N LEU A 227 -39.96 -19.61 12.61
CA LEU A 227 -39.06 -19.70 13.77
C LEU A 227 -39.58 -18.99 15.02
N LYS A 228 -40.86 -18.60 15.03
CA LYS A 228 -41.52 -17.78 16.06
C LYS A 228 -41.29 -18.28 17.49
N HIS A 229 -41.33 -19.60 17.68
CA HIS A 229 -41.26 -20.26 18.98
C HIS A 229 -39.85 -20.74 19.38
N THR A 230 -38.83 -20.38 18.61
CA THR A 230 -37.45 -20.80 18.89
C THR A 230 -37.00 -20.26 20.26
N PRO A 231 -36.58 -21.08 21.22
CA PRO A 231 -36.17 -20.59 22.54
C PRO A 231 -34.90 -19.72 22.44
N GLU A 232 -34.74 -18.78 23.37
CA GLU A 232 -33.47 -18.05 23.51
C GLU A 232 -32.36 -19.02 23.99
N PRO A 233 -31.13 -18.87 23.50
CA PRO A 233 -30.03 -19.77 23.85
C PRO A 233 -29.48 -19.55 25.26
N CYS A 234 -29.78 -18.41 25.88
CA CYS A 234 -29.31 -18.02 27.21
C CYS A 234 -30.30 -17.06 27.88
N GLU A 235 -30.21 -16.96 29.21
CA GLU A 235 -31.05 -16.05 30.01
C GLU A 235 -30.69 -14.59 29.77
N ALA A 236 -31.68 -13.70 29.92
CA ALA A 236 -31.46 -12.26 29.87
C ALA A 236 -30.51 -11.83 31.00
N PRO A 237 -29.63 -10.83 30.79
CA PRO A 237 -29.54 -9.94 29.63
C PRO A 237 -28.54 -10.41 28.55
N PHE A 238 -28.29 -11.71 28.41
CA PHE A 238 -27.19 -12.17 27.58
C PHE A 238 -27.60 -12.71 26.21
N SER A 239 -26.71 -12.62 25.23
CA SER A 239 -26.88 -13.21 23.89
C SER A 239 -25.59 -13.85 23.39
N HIS A 240 -25.75 -14.82 22.48
CA HIS A 240 -24.68 -15.19 21.57
C HIS A 240 -24.62 -14.15 20.44
N LEU A 241 -23.48 -13.49 20.28
CA LEU A 241 -23.25 -12.48 19.26
C LEU A 241 -22.26 -12.99 18.20
N VAL A 242 -22.41 -12.50 16.98
CA VAL A 242 -21.48 -12.77 15.88
C VAL A 242 -21.27 -11.53 15.03
N GLN A 243 -20.11 -11.45 14.37
CA GLN A 243 -19.80 -10.39 13.42
C GLN A 243 -20.12 -10.82 11.99
N CYS A 244 -20.87 -9.99 11.25
CA CYS A 244 -21.11 -10.19 9.83
C CYS A 244 -19.80 -10.03 9.04
N THR A 245 -19.43 -11.02 8.22
CA THR A 245 -18.21 -10.98 7.41
C THR A 245 -18.22 -9.93 6.30
N THR A 246 -19.39 -9.36 5.98
CA THR A 246 -19.54 -8.35 4.91
C THR A 246 -19.58 -6.92 5.45
N CYS A 247 -20.50 -6.61 6.37
CA CYS A 247 -20.65 -5.25 6.89
C CYS A 247 -19.95 -5.01 8.25
N THR A 248 -19.29 -6.02 8.83
CA THR A 248 -18.59 -5.95 10.14
C THR A 248 -19.49 -5.64 11.34
N CYS A 249 -20.82 -5.60 11.16
CA CYS A 249 -21.76 -5.34 12.24
C CYS A 249 -22.00 -6.59 13.09
N LEU A 250 -22.11 -6.39 14.40
CA LEU A 250 -22.47 -7.39 15.38
C LEU A 250 -23.98 -7.57 15.43
N TYR A 251 -24.43 -8.82 15.57
CA TYR A 251 -25.84 -9.16 15.74
C TYR A 251 -25.98 -10.46 16.54
N ALA A 252 -27.11 -10.60 17.22
CA ALA A 252 -27.43 -11.79 18.00
C ALA A 252 -27.89 -12.96 17.13
N ILE A 253 -27.59 -14.17 17.61
CA ILE A 253 -28.03 -15.43 17.01
C ILE A 253 -28.72 -16.29 18.06
N VAL A 254 -29.83 -16.91 17.67
CA VAL A 254 -30.66 -17.72 18.58
C VAL A 254 -30.24 -19.20 18.51
N GLN A 255 -30.08 -19.75 17.30
CA GLN A 255 -29.68 -21.15 17.10
C GLN A 255 -28.16 -21.28 16.87
N TYR A 256 -27.35 -20.81 17.81
CA TYR A 256 -25.88 -20.73 17.63
C TYR A 256 -25.20 -22.07 17.32
N ARG A 257 -25.76 -23.19 17.80
CA ARG A 257 -25.24 -24.54 17.53
C ARG A 257 -25.44 -25.01 16.08
N GLN A 258 -26.32 -24.35 15.33
CA GLN A 258 -26.62 -24.67 13.94
C GLN A 258 -25.90 -23.74 12.95
N LEU A 259 -25.08 -22.81 13.46
CA LEU A 259 -24.32 -21.88 12.62
C LEU A 259 -23.03 -22.56 12.11
N PHE A 260 -23.16 -23.32 11.02
CA PHE A 260 -22.03 -23.99 10.34
C PHE A 260 -21.42 -23.17 9.20
N SER A 261 -22.04 -22.06 8.82
CA SER A 261 -21.57 -21.17 7.76
C SER A 261 -21.00 -19.88 8.34
N THR A 262 -20.16 -19.19 7.55
CA THR A 262 -19.65 -17.87 7.91
C THR A 262 -20.79 -16.90 8.22
N PRO A 263 -20.77 -16.19 9.36
CA PRO A 263 -21.87 -15.34 9.76
C PRO A 263 -22.09 -14.19 8.76
N LYS A 264 -23.32 -14.06 8.25
CA LYS A 264 -23.78 -12.91 7.47
C LYS A 264 -25.12 -12.46 8.02
N CYS A 265 -25.27 -11.15 8.25
CA CYS A 265 -26.54 -10.58 8.70
C CYS A 265 -27.60 -10.64 7.60
N HIS A 266 -28.88 -10.43 7.98
CA HIS A 266 -30.01 -10.46 7.05
C HIS A 266 -29.84 -9.50 5.86
N TYR A 267 -29.44 -8.24 6.13
CA TYR A 267 -29.26 -7.20 5.11
C TYR A 267 -28.24 -7.61 4.05
N CYS A 268 -27.04 -8.00 4.46
CA CYS A 268 -25.99 -8.40 3.52
C CYS A 268 -26.28 -9.73 2.82
N ARG A 269 -27.16 -10.57 3.37
CA ARG A 269 -27.55 -11.84 2.76
C ARG A 269 -28.66 -11.68 1.71
N ASN A 270 -29.65 -10.82 1.98
CA ASN A 270 -30.89 -10.78 1.21
C ASN A 270 -31.10 -9.47 0.43
N LEU A 271 -30.55 -8.35 0.91
CA LEU A 271 -30.79 -7.02 0.34
C LEU A 271 -29.59 -6.49 -0.46
N SER A 272 -28.44 -7.16 -0.40
CA SER A 272 -27.17 -6.71 -1.02
C SER A 272 -26.73 -5.30 -0.59
N GLU A 273 -27.28 -4.81 0.52
CA GLU A 273 -26.97 -3.51 1.12
C GLU A 273 -26.25 -3.70 2.47
N SER A 274 -25.48 -2.69 2.87
CA SER A 274 -24.90 -2.68 4.22
C SER A 274 -26.01 -2.54 5.25
N ALA A 275 -25.96 -3.36 6.30
CA ALA A 275 -26.91 -3.24 7.40
C ALA A 275 -26.89 -1.82 8.00
N PRO A 276 -28.05 -1.26 8.35
CA PRO A 276 -28.09 -0.08 9.22
C PRO A 276 -27.49 -0.46 10.58
N TYR A 277 -26.73 0.46 11.16
CA TYR A 277 -25.97 0.18 12.38
C TYR A 277 -25.89 1.37 13.31
N ARG A 278 -25.72 1.08 14.60
CA ARG A 278 -25.24 2.04 15.61
C ARG A 278 -23.82 1.70 16.00
N ARG A 279 -23.00 2.72 16.21
CA ARG A 279 -21.59 2.56 16.61
C ARG A 279 -21.42 2.92 18.07
N CYS A 280 -20.85 2.01 18.86
CA CYS A 280 -20.55 2.29 20.25
C CYS A 280 -19.44 3.34 20.33
N ILE A 281 -19.64 4.42 21.11
CA ILE A 281 -18.63 5.47 21.25
C ILE A 281 -17.39 5.01 22.04
N GLU A 282 -17.55 4.02 22.93
CA GLU A 282 -16.48 3.48 23.77
C GLU A 282 -15.61 2.48 22.98
N CYS A 283 -16.20 1.36 22.51
CA CYS A 283 -15.45 0.29 21.86
C CYS A 283 -15.47 0.35 20.33
N GLN A 284 -16.18 1.30 19.70
CA GLN A 284 -16.27 1.45 18.24
C GLN A 284 -16.92 0.28 17.47
N ASN A 285 -17.40 -0.78 18.17
CA ASN A 285 -18.15 -1.85 17.54
C ASN A 285 -19.46 -1.33 16.93
N LYS A 286 -19.77 -1.83 15.72
CA LYS A 286 -21.03 -1.56 15.02
C LYS A 286 -22.02 -2.66 15.38
N TYR A 287 -23.23 -2.31 15.79
CA TYR A 287 -24.31 -3.25 16.05
C TYR A 287 -25.41 -3.05 15.01
N VAL A 288 -25.92 -4.15 14.46
CA VAL A 288 -27.07 -4.09 13.54
C VAL A 288 -28.23 -3.42 14.26
N HIS A 289 -28.75 -2.38 13.64
CA HIS A 289 -29.74 -1.53 14.27
C HIS A 289 -30.59 -0.81 13.23
N ASN A 290 -31.91 -0.94 13.29
CA ASN A 290 -32.82 -0.35 12.28
C ASN A 290 -33.77 0.70 12.82
N ASP A 291 -33.23 1.75 13.43
CA ASP A 291 -34.02 2.90 13.88
C ASP A 291 -33.80 4.10 12.98
N SER A 292 -34.83 4.43 12.21
CA SER A 292 -34.97 5.69 11.50
C SER A 292 -35.59 6.79 12.38
N THR A 293 -35.91 6.50 13.64
CA THR A 293 -36.69 7.34 14.57
C THR A 293 -35.97 7.66 15.87
N GLU A 294 -34.63 7.53 15.96
CA GLU A 294 -33.94 8.15 17.09
C GLU A 294 -34.23 9.65 17.09
N PRO A 295 -34.73 10.22 18.20
CA PRO A 295 -34.90 11.65 18.27
C PRO A 295 -33.53 12.29 18.07
N ILE A 296 -33.40 13.11 17.02
CA ILE A 296 -32.37 14.14 16.97
C ILE A 296 -32.55 14.90 18.28
N PRO A 297 -31.58 14.86 19.23
CA PRO A 297 -31.77 15.51 20.50
C PRO A 297 -32.06 16.98 20.25
N SER A 298 -33.14 17.49 20.81
CA SER A 298 -33.66 18.86 20.59
C SER A 298 -32.64 19.95 20.89
N ASN A 299 -31.51 19.59 21.51
CA ASN A 299 -30.42 20.44 21.97
C ASN A 299 -29.12 20.29 21.16
N GLY A 300 -29.14 19.60 20.01
CA GLY A 300 -27.95 19.49 19.14
C GLY A 300 -26.84 18.59 19.67
N GLU A 301 -27.07 17.82 20.73
CA GLU A 301 -26.14 16.78 21.18
C GLU A 301 -26.25 15.56 20.27
N GLU A 302 -25.14 15.06 19.71
CA GLU A 302 -25.13 13.79 18.97
C GLU A 302 -25.53 12.64 19.90
N TYR A 303 -26.41 11.74 19.44
CA TYR A 303 -26.83 10.57 20.21
C TYR A 303 -25.63 9.66 20.52
N LYS A 304 -25.24 9.60 21.80
CA LYS A 304 -24.10 8.80 22.28
C LYS A 304 -24.55 7.39 22.62
N PHE A 305 -24.40 6.45 21.67
CA PHE A 305 -24.68 5.03 21.92
C PHE A 305 -23.50 4.35 22.63
N VAL A 306 -23.78 3.70 23.77
CA VAL A 306 -22.84 2.81 24.48
C VAL A 306 -23.45 1.40 24.49
N CYS A 307 -22.73 0.39 24.00
CA CYS A 307 -23.25 -0.97 23.93
C CYS A 307 -23.32 -1.62 25.32
N ALA A 308 -24.20 -2.62 25.48
CA ALA A 308 -24.41 -3.32 26.75
C ALA A 308 -23.10 -3.89 27.32
N GLU A 309 -22.21 -4.39 26.48
CA GLU A 309 -20.90 -4.87 26.90
C GLU A 309 -20.05 -3.75 27.53
N CYS A 310 -19.97 -2.56 26.92
CA CYS A 310 -19.24 -1.43 27.52
C CYS A 310 -19.93 -0.81 28.74
N GLN A 311 -21.24 -1.01 28.90
CA GLN A 311 -21.96 -0.56 30.10
C GLN A 311 -21.67 -1.45 31.31
N HIS A 312 -21.44 -2.76 31.09
CA HIS A 312 -21.28 -3.75 32.17
C HIS A 312 -19.84 -4.25 32.35
N SER A 313 -18.99 -4.09 31.34
CA SER A 313 -17.56 -4.41 31.36
C SER A 313 -16.73 -3.12 31.37
N THR A 314 -15.55 -3.15 31.97
CA THR A 314 -14.57 -2.06 31.79
C THR A 314 -14.19 -1.97 30.30
N VAL A 315 -14.06 -0.75 29.76
CA VAL A 315 -13.71 -0.50 28.34
C VAL A 315 -12.46 -1.27 27.88
N SER A 316 -11.52 -1.53 28.81
CA SER A 316 -10.32 -2.35 28.57
C SER A 316 -10.58 -3.81 28.20
N LYS A 317 -11.80 -4.35 28.41
CA LYS A 317 -12.18 -5.71 28.01
C LYS A 317 -12.81 -5.77 26.61
N THR A 318 -13.33 -4.64 26.13
CA THR A 318 -14.02 -4.55 24.83
C THR A 318 -13.12 -4.01 23.72
N ILE A 319 -11.91 -3.58 24.08
CA ILE A 319 -10.85 -3.21 23.16
C ILE A 319 -9.63 -4.08 23.48
N VAL A 320 -9.12 -4.77 22.46
CA VAL A 320 -7.92 -5.59 22.54
C VAL A 320 -6.78 -4.86 21.87
N ASP A 321 -5.66 -4.72 22.59
CA ASP A 321 -4.42 -4.21 22.02
C ASP A 321 -3.71 -5.35 21.28
N ILE A 322 -3.62 -5.22 19.96
CA ILE A 322 -3.02 -6.23 19.10
C ILE A 322 -1.73 -5.68 18.50
N PRO A 323 -0.57 -6.30 18.78
CA PRO A 323 0.67 -5.95 18.10
C PRO A 323 0.60 -6.46 16.66
N VAL A 324 0.50 -5.56 15.70
CA VAL A 324 0.44 -5.88 14.26
C VAL A 324 1.63 -5.24 13.56
N SER A 325 2.22 -5.94 12.59
CA SER A 325 3.26 -5.36 11.75
C SER A 325 2.64 -4.41 10.71
N ILE A 326 3.37 -3.37 10.31
CA ILE A 326 2.91 -2.47 9.25
C ILE A 326 2.67 -3.23 7.94
N GLY A 327 3.48 -4.26 7.64
CA GLY A 327 3.29 -5.14 6.49
C GLY A 327 1.94 -5.86 6.52
N THR A 328 1.59 -6.49 7.65
CA THR A 328 0.29 -7.18 7.81
C THR A 328 -0.89 -6.21 7.66
N LEU A 329 -0.80 -5.02 8.26
CA LEU A 329 -1.83 -3.98 8.10
C LEU A 329 -1.97 -3.53 6.64
N PHE A 330 -0.84 -3.44 5.93
CA PHE A 330 -0.84 -3.07 4.53
C PHE A 330 -1.54 -4.13 3.67
N ASP A 331 -1.21 -5.40 3.86
CA ASP A 331 -1.78 -6.51 3.10
C ASP A 331 -3.29 -6.64 3.31
N GLU A 332 -3.76 -6.50 4.55
CA GLU A 332 -5.18 -6.56 4.89
C GLU A 332 -5.98 -5.35 4.33
N ASN A 333 -5.33 -4.20 4.14
CA ASN A 333 -6.00 -2.93 3.81
C ASN A 333 -5.53 -2.29 2.50
N LYS A 334 -4.89 -3.07 1.62
CA LYS A 334 -4.21 -2.60 0.40
C LYS A 334 -5.04 -1.62 -0.44
N ILE A 335 -6.32 -1.94 -0.68
CA ILE A 335 -7.23 -1.11 -1.48
C ILE A 335 -7.49 0.25 -0.80
N GLN A 336 -7.74 0.26 0.51
CA GLN A 336 -8.01 1.50 1.24
C GLN A 336 -6.77 2.38 1.31
N LEU A 337 -5.61 1.77 1.53
CA LEU A 337 -4.32 2.48 1.55
C LEU A 337 -3.99 3.08 0.19
N TYR A 338 -4.18 2.34 -0.90
CA TYR A 338 -4.00 2.88 -2.25
C TYR A 338 -4.94 4.03 -2.56
N LYS A 339 -6.20 3.94 -2.14
CA LYS A 339 -7.14 5.05 -2.25
C LYS A 339 -6.69 6.27 -1.44
N TYR A 340 -6.22 6.08 -0.20
CA TYR A 340 -5.71 7.15 0.66
C TYR A 340 -4.46 7.82 0.06
N LEU A 341 -3.58 7.02 -0.55
CA LEU A 341 -2.36 7.48 -1.23
C LEU A 341 -2.61 7.98 -2.66
N ASN A 342 -3.87 7.94 -3.11
CA ASN A 342 -4.28 8.32 -4.46
C ASN A 342 -3.51 7.58 -5.57
N ILE A 343 -3.22 6.29 -5.35
CA ILE A 343 -2.55 5.38 -6.30
C ILE A 343 -3.63 4.65 -7.10
N ASN A 344 -3.53 4.69 -8.44
CA ASN A 344 -4.50 3.99 -9.27
C ASN A 344 -3.99 2.58 -9.55
N VAL A 345 -4.59 1.60 -8.88
CA VAL A 345 -4.19 0.19 -8.94
C VAL A 345 -4.26 -0.37 -10.36
N ASN A 346 -5.03 0.20 -11.29
CA ASN A 346 -5.12 -0.31 -12.66
C ASN A 346 -4.06 0.26 -13.61
N ASP A 347 -3.50 1.43 -13.32
CA ASP A 347 -2.52 2.09 -14.17
C ASP A 347 -1.08 1.87 -13.67
N ASP A 348 -0.91 1.69 -12.34
CA ASP A 348 0.39 1.64 -11.66
C ASP A 348 0.92 0.19 -11.43
N ILE A 349 0.24 -0.84 -11.96
CA ILE A 349 0.47 -2.28 -11.65
C ILE A 349 1.93 -2.69 -11.83
N ASN A 350 2.60 -2.24 -12.89
CA ASN A 350 3.96 -2.70 -13.20
C ASN A 350 5.05 -2.16 -12.26
N ILE A 351 4.77 -1.14 -11.44
CA ILE A 351 5.75 -0.60 -10.47
C ILE A 351 5.67 -1.35 -9.13
N PHE A 352 4.52 -1.96 -8.84
CA PHE A 352 4.19 -2.50 -7.52
C PHE A 352 3.83 -4.00 -7.55
N SER A 353 3.94 -4.65 -8.72
CA SER A 353 3.59 -6.06 -8.94
C SER A 353 4.68 -7.05 -8.54
N THR A 354 5.85 -6.60 -8.06
CA THR A 354 6.70 -7.50 -7.29
C THR A 354 5.93 -7.85 -6.02
N GLU A 355 5.39 -9.07 -6.04
CA GLU A 355 4.87 -9.76 -4.87
C GLU A 355 5.77 -9.44 -3.67
N TRP A 356 5.15 -9.20 -2.52
CA TRP A 356 5.84 -9.10 -1.22
C TRP A 356 6.57 -10.40 -0.83
N SER A 357 6.81 -11.30 -1.78
CA SER A 357 7.64 -12.48 -1.66
C SER A 357 9.10 -12.03 -1.65
N LEU A 358 9.60 -11.66 -0.48
CA LEU A 358 10.94 -11.97 0.01
C LEU A 358 11.06 -11.49 1.47
N PHE A 359 10.31 -12.17 2.33
CA PHE A 359 10.83 -12.75 3.57
C PHE A 359 10.30 -14.17 3.71
#